data_AF-A0AAF6BE02-F1
#
_entry.id   AF-A0AAF6BE02-F1
#
_cell.length_a   1.000
_cell.length_b   1.000
_cell.length_c   1.000
_cell.angle_alpha   90.00
_cell.angle_beta   90.00
_cell.angle_gamma   90.00
#
_symmetry.space_group_name_H-M   'P 1'
#
loop_
_entity.id
_entity.type
_entity.pdbx_description
1 polymer ?
#
loop_
_entity_poly.entity_id
_entity_poly.type
_entity_poly.pdbx_seq_one_letter_code
_entity_poly.pdbx_strand_id
1 'polypeptide(L)'
;MVQNSGYMNVITGVRSSDGSLKTDGLNEVPEEKVSDALATETASMFANRINDELFVLYEPSYGPYDMEIIFVHDLYTEGSEDAWKTTWTNDDGTCWPREFLGKKFPRARILSVSYDACVITNSTQGRMNSLFTIAENLMVNFFLPRSKVGLTSNCPVLFVGHGLGCFVIKNLMLKASEQFAENEEKRRKFLENVGGFVFYSPFNSGVKWDLYANESGQSNTLTDCLRPHSAELSRLNEAFASLRRRMKERRKSRFLWTVLTICESHQTSSRKPGSLQRSGTFVTEGTARFDCELFRYGVGDHFNVCKHQSTANVNYQCMEDWLDSILTNSRKPSRNSMPNFDPTAENFKAILPRKLFLKLFPKKNPFYEYAAFIEAAVTFVPQGFGVDVSEDDQKREIAALLAHFDHESCGLRHKEQCCPPSTHCPEGPCHPCKSYHGRGPLQLCGNHNYKLCGEGIGDDSLLSFPEKLSQDPVIAFKSALWFWCTPQWNKPSCHSVMTGKWTPTSTDVEASRLPGFGLTINIINRIDCVERDSAHARVEKYKFFCERLAVHPGENIDCRYQKPFL
;
A
#
# COMPACT_ATOMS: atom_id res chain seq x y z
N MET A 1 35.71 68.19 -58.78
CA MET A 1 35.49 67.61 -57.44
C MET A 1 34.09 67.04 -57.40
N VAL A 2 33.85 65.74 -57.34
CA VAL A 2 34.61 64.49 -57.57
C VAL A 2 33.47 63.46 -57.45
N GLN A 3 33.05 62.90 -58.59
CA GLN A 3 33.30 61.50 -58.99
C GLN A 3 32.38 60.52 -58.26
N ASN A 4 31.43 59.94 -59.00
CA ASN A 4 31.56 58.67 -59.77
C ASN A 4 31.29 57.48 -58.87
N SER A 5 30.65 56.39 -59.27
CA SER A 5 30.11 55.88 -60.54
C SER A 5 29.43 54.55 -60.16
N GLY A 6 28.34 54.11 -60.80
CA GLY A 6 28.38 53.19 -61.96
C GLY A 6 28.90 51.80 -61.53
N TYR A 7 28.17 50.69 -61.67
CA TYR A 7 27.79 49.99 -62.91
C TYR A 7 26.88 48.79 -62.48
N MET A 8 25.62 48.63 -62.90
CA MET A 8 25.08 48.07 -64.16
C MET A 8 25.98 47.05 -64.87
N ASN A 9 25.55 45.80 -65.03
CA ASN A 9 25.05 45.16 -66.28
C ASN A 9 25.87 43.84 -66.48
N VAL A 10 25.46 42.74 -67.12
CA VAL A 10 24.42 42.45 -68.11
C VAL A 10 24.32 40.92 -68.32
N ILE A 11 23.09 40.46 -68.58
CA ILE A 11 22.61 39.41 -69.53
C ILE A 11 23.66 38.48 -70.18
N THR A 12 23.38 37.16 -70.22
CA THR A 12 23.16 36.38 -71.48
C THR A 12 22.90 34.91 -71.18
N GLY A 13 21.86 34.35 -71.80
CA GLY A 13 21.71 32.91 -71.99
C GLY A 13 22.46 32.41 -73.23
N VAL A 14 22.44 31.08 -73.42
CA VAL A 14 22.27 30.32 -74.68
C VAL A 14 22.96 28.94 -74.59
N ARG A 15 22.09 27.92 -74.67
CA ARG A 15 22.16 26.59 -75.32
C ARG A 15 23.51 25.93 -75.70
N SER A 16 23.54 24.63 -75.34
CA SER A 16 23.78 23.45 -76.20
C SER A 16 25.19 23.12 -76.70
N SER A 17 25.70 21.96 -76.27
CA SER A 17 26.29 20.97 -77.19
C SER A 17 26.33 19.56 -76.58
N ASP A 18 25.90 18.60 -77.41
CA ASP A 18 25.85 17.16 -77.24
C ASP A 18 27.15 16.48 -76.77
N GLY A 19 26.98 15.33 -76.11
CA GLY A 19 28.05 14.38 -75.80
C GLY A 19 27.54 13.12 -75.10
N SER A 20 26.73 12.30 -75.79
CA SER A 20 26.34 10.96 -75.35
C SER A 20 27.56 10.04 -75.21
N LEU A 21 27.66 9.27 -74.12
CA LEU A 21 28.01 7.83 -74.11
C LEU A 21 27.86 7.18 -72.71
N LYS A 22 26.71 6.52 -72.53
CA LYS A 22 26.43 5.20 -71.90
C LYS A 22 26.88 4.85 -70.46
N THR A 23 25.83 4.69 -69.62
CA THR A 23 25.50 3.57 -68.71
C THR A 23 26.51 3.10 -67.65
N ASP A 24 26.18 3.28 -66.36
CA ASP A 24 25.68 2.20 -65.48
C ASP A 24 25.41 2.70 -64.05
N GLY A 25 24.24 2.30 -63.50
CA GLY A 25 24.10 1.85 -62.11
C GLY A 25 24.15 2.83 -60.92
N LEU A 26 22.94 3.08 -60.37
CA LEU A 26 22.57 2.99 -58.95
C LEU A 26 22.75 4.20 -58.00
N ASN A 27 21.60 4.51 -57.38
CA ASN A 27 21.32 5.11 -56.07
C ASN A 27 21.24 6.63 -55.97
N GLU A 28 20.00 7.12 -56.16
CA GLU A 28 19.48 8.36 -55.57
C GLU A 28 19.69 8.36 -54.05
N VAL A 29 20.28 9.45 -53.56
CA VAL A 29 20.34 9.83 -52.15
C VAL A 29 19.04 10.57 -51.80
N PRO A 30 18.27 10.20 -50.75
CA PRO A 30 17.26 11.09 -50.20
C PRO A 30 17.86 11.83 -48.99
N GLU A 31 18.49 12.98 -49.26
CA GLU A 31 18.70 14.04 -48.25
C GLU A 31 17.39 14.80 -48.05
N GLU A 32 16.40 14.22 -47.36
CA GLU A 32 15.23 15.01 -46.89
C GLU A 32 14.35 14.30 -45.84
N LYS A 33 14.89 13.33 -45.06
CA LYS A 33 14.11 12.67 -43.98
C LYS A 33 14.66 12.87 -42.56
N VAL A 34 15.91 13.30 -42.41
CA VAL A 34 16.55 13.42 -41.09
C VAL A 34 16.17 14.72 -40.38
N SER A 35 15.98 15.81 -41.13
CA SER A 35 15.60 17.12 -40.56
C SER A 35 14.14 17.14 -40.10
N ASP A 36 13.24 16.54 -40.88
CA ASP A 36 11.82 16.41 -40.54
C ASP A 36 11.58 15.44 -39.36
N ALA A 37 12.33 14.34 -39.25
CA ALA A 37 12.21 13.44 -38.10
C ALA A 37 12.64 14.13 -36.79
N LEU A 38 13.77 14.84 -36.80
CA LEU A 38 14.25 15.59 -35.64
C LEU A 38 13.30 16.76 -35.29
N ALA A 39 12.78 17.46 -36.30
CA ALA A 39 11.80 18.53 -36.11
C ALA A 39 10.45 18.01 -35.59
N THR A 40 10.00 16.84 -36.05
CA THR A 40 8.76 16.18 -35.59
C THR A 40 8.90 15.62 -34.18
N GLU A 41 10.07 15.10 -33.82
CA GLU A 41 10.38 14.64 -32.47
C GLU A 41 10.50 15.80 -31.50
N THR A 42 11.17 16.89 -31.89
CA THR A 42 11.25 18.13 -31.11
C THR A 42 9.87 18.78 -30.94
N ALA A 43 9.04 18.82 -31.99
CA ALA A 43 7.65 19.31 -31.91
C ALA A 43 6.76 18.42 -31.02
N SER A 44 6.97 17.10 -31.04
CA SER A 44 6.32 16.13 -30.15
C SER A 44 6.75 16.27 -28.69
N MET A 45 8.02 16.61 -28.42
CA MET A 45 8.53 16.91 -27.07
C MET A 45 7.88 18.17 -26.49
N PHE A 46 7.71 19.23 -27.29
CA PHE A 46 7.00 20.44 -26.85
C PHE A 46 5.48 20.21 -26.71
N ALA A 47 4.87 19.35 -27.53
CA ALA A 47 3.44 19.06 -27.46
C ALA A 47 3.02 18.35 -26.16
N ASN A 48 3.93 17.55 -25.58
CA ASN A 48 3.65 16.80 -24.35
C ASN A 48 4.06 17.55 -23.08
N ARG A 49 4.69 18.72 -23.16
CA ARG A 49 5.23 19.44 -22.00
C ARG A 49 4.19 20.37 -21.37
N ILE A 50 3.83 20.15 -20.10
CA ILE A 50 2.94 21.03 -19.32
C ILE A 50 3.72 22.23 -18.78
N ASN A 51 4.89 21.95 -18.19
CA ASN A 51 5.83 22.92 -17.63
C ASN A 51 7.23 22.29 -17.61
N ASP A 52 8.17 22.92 -16.91
CA ASP A 52 9.57 22.48 -16.96
C ASP A 52 9.83 21.07 -16.43
N GLU A 53 8.99 20.58 -15.52
CA GLU A 53 9.18 19.31 -14.82
C GLU A 53 8.07 18.29 -15.09
N LEU A 54 6.99 18.65 -15.80
CA LEU A 54 5.86 17.77 -16.04
C LEU A 54 5.58 17.57 -17.54
N PHE A 55 5.56 16.30 -17.92
CA PHE A 55 5.22 15.85 -19.26
C PHE A 55 4.02 14.90 -19.25
N VAL A 56 3.20 14.97 -20.29
CA VAL A 56 2.03 14.12 -20.51
C VAL A 56 2.47 12.84 -21.21
N LEU A 57 2.19 11.68 -20.60
CA LEU A 57 2.27 10.38 -21.27
C LEU A 57 0.92 9.98 -21.88
N TYR A 58 -0.18 10.34 -21.21
CA TYR A 58 -1.54 10.10 -21.68
C TYR A 58 -2.50 11.13 -21.08
N GLU A 59 -3.40 11.66 -21.90
CA GLU A 59 -4.50 12.53 -21.47
C GLU A 59 -5.80 12.03 -22.13
N PRO A 60 -6.93 12.01 -21.40
CA PRO A 60 -8.17 11.49 -21.96
C PRO A 60 -8.66 12.34 -23.12
N SER A 61 -9.13 11.68 -24.19
CA SER A 61 -9.59 12.37 -25.39
C SER A 61 -10.88 13.18 -25.20
N TYR A 62 -11.69 12.82 -24.20
CA TYR A 62 -12.98 13.48 -23.93
C TYR A 62 -13.31 13.51 -22.42
N GLY A 63 -13.80 14.66 -21.96
CA GLY A 63 -14.31 14.85 -20.59
C GLY A 63 -13.23 15.07 -19.53
N PRO A 64 -13.63 15.41 -18.29
CA PRO A 64 -12.69 15.60 -17.20
C PRO A 64 -12.06 14.25 -16.79
N TYR A 65 -10.76 14.27 -16.52
CA TYR A 65 -10.07 13.12 -15.95
C TYR A 65 -10.56 12.84 -14.53
N ASP A 66 -10.55 11.57 -14.12
CA ASP A 66 -11.06 11.11 -12.81
C ASP A 66 -10.02 10.36 -11.97
N MET A 67 -8.77 10.38 -12.43
CA MET A 67 -7.58 9.86 -11.76
C MET A 67 -6.34 10.55 -12.34
N GLU A 68 -5.32 10.75 -11.52
CA GLU A 68 -3.98 11.15 -11.94
C GLU A 68 -2.96 10.06 -11.57
N ILE A 69 -2.11 9.67 -12.51
CA ILE A 69 -0.99 8.75 -12.28
C ILE A 69 0.31 9.47 -12.64
N ILE A 70 1.23 9.55 -11.69
CA ILE A 70 2.45 10.34 -11.81
C ILE A 70 3.66 9.43 -11.70
N PHE A 71 4.43 9.38 -12.77
CA PHE A 71 5.64 8.60 -12.89
C PHE A 71 6.87 9.44 -12.53
N VAL A 72 7.79 8.88 -11.74
CA VAL A 72 9.01 9.57 -11.29
C VAL A 72 10.19 8.61 -11.50
N HIS A 73 11.08 8.98 -12.44
CA HIS A 73 12.16 8.11 -12.93
C HIS A 73 13.32 8.00 -11.94
N ASP A 74 14.28 7.12 -12.22
CA ASP A 74 15.52 6.94 -11.45
C ASP A 74 16.65 7.86 -11.94
N LEU A 75 17.82 7.77 -11.30
CA LEU A 75 19.09 8.26 -11.79
C LEU A 75 19.38 7.81 -13.23
N TYR A 76 20.03 8.69 -13.97
CA TYR A 76 20.44 8.42 -15.36
C TYR A 76 21.85 8.94 -15.62
N THR A 77 22.42 8.53 -16.76
CA THR A 77 23.75 8.95 -17.21
C THR A 77 23.66 10.02 -18.29
N GLU A 78 24.74 10.75 -18.51
CA GLU A 78 24.82 11.81 -19.54
C GLU A 78 24.21 11.36 -20.88
N GLY A 79 23.46 12.26 -21.51
CA GLY A 79 22.76 11.99 -22.78
C GLY A 79 21.40 11.32 -22.63
N SER A 80 20.93 11.05 -21.41
CA SER A 80 19.60 10.50 -21.13
C SER A 80 18.57 11.60 -20.79
N GLU A 81 18.52 12.68 -21.56
CA GLU A 81 17.66 13.85 -21.29
C GLU A 81 16.16 13.50 -21.25
N ASP A 82 15.77 12.38 -21.87
CA ASP A 82 14.40 11.86 -21.90
C ASP A 82 14.09 10.77 -20.86
N ALA A 83 14.82 10.73 -19.74
CA ALA A 83 14.59 9.76 -18.66
C ALA A 83 13.11 9.69 -18.21
N TRP A 84 12.40 10.83 -18.22
CA TRP A 84 10.97 10.91 -17.94
C TRP A 84 10.11 9.99 -18.84
N LYS A 85 10.57 9.64 -20.03
CA LYS A 85 9.88 8.75 -20.97
C LYS A 85 10.59 7.39 -21.11
N THR A 86 11.91 7.39 -21.26
CA THR A 86 12.70 6.19 -21.60
C THR A 86 12.74 5.16 -20.46
N THR A 87 12.65 5.60 -19.20
CA THR A 87 12.53 4.68 -18.05
C THR A 87 11.32 3.75 -18.17
N TRP A 88 10.23 4.22 -18.78
CA TRP A 88 8.96 3.48 -18.88
C TRP A 88 8.72 2.92 -20.29
N THR A 89 9.71 2.99 -21.16
CA THR A 89 9.60 2.58 -22.56
C THR A 89 10.42 1.32 -22.80
N ASN A 90 9.77 0.31 -23.36
CA ASN A 90 10.40 -0.94 -23.77
C ASN A 90 11.30 -0.72 -24.99
N ASP A 91 12.19 -1.67 -25.27
CA ASP A 91 13.15 -1.56 -26.38
C ASP A 91 12.47 -1.53 -27.76
N ASP A 92 11.24 -2.02 -27.85
CA ASP A 92 10.40 -1.94 -29.05
C ASP A 92 9.71 -0.57 -29.25
N GLY A 93 9.98 0.39 -28.35
CA GLY A 93 9.38 1.73 -28.36
C GLY A 93 8.04 1.83 -27.64
N THR A 94 7.52 0.74 -27.07
CA THR A 94 6.24 0.73 -26.34
C THR A 94 6.38 1.45 -25.00
N CYS A 95 5.77 2.64 -24.88
CA CYS A 95 5.61 3.34 -23.61
C CYS A 95 4.41 2.76 -22.86
N TRP A 96 4.65 1.77 -22.01
CA TRP A 96 3.59 0.96 -21.39
C TRP A 96 2.60 1.78 -20.51
N PRO A 97 2.97 2.87 -19.83
CA PRO A 97 1.98 3.68 -19.10
C PRO A 97 0.91 4.23 -20.05
N ARG A 98 1.29 4.70 -21.24
CA ARG A 98 0.35 5.17 -22.25
C ARG A 98 -0.43 4.02 -22.86
N GLU A 99 0.28 2.98 -23.29
CA GLU A 99 -0.31 1.92 -24.12
C GLU A 99 -1.14 0.91 -23.33
N PHE A 100 -0.88 0.73 -22.04
CA PHE A 100 -1.57 -0.24 -21.19
C PHE A 100 -2.51 0.47 -20.22
N LEU A 101 -1.98 1.36 -19.35
CA LEU A 101 -2.83 2.06 -18.37
C LEU A 101 -3.77 3.05 -19.04
N GLY A 102 -3.34 3.76 -20.09
CA GLY A 102 -4.23 4.65 -20.85
C GLY A 102 -5.41 3.91 -21.51
N LYS A 103 -5.22 2.64 -21.91
CA LYS A 103 -6.31 1.80 -22.44
C LYS A 103 -7.22 1.27 -21.32
N LYS A 104 -6.64 0.85 -20.19
CA LYS A 104 -7.40 0.32 -19.04
C LYS A 104 -8.20 1.40 -18.33
N PHE A 105 -7.61 2.59 -18.15
CA PHE A 105 -8.18 3.74 -17.45
C PHE A 105 -8.29 4.92 -18.44
N PRO A 106 -9.25 4.89 -19.37
CA PRO A 106 -9.35 5.88 -20.45
C PRO A 106 -9.70 7.30 -19.99
N ARG A 107 -10.00 7.48 -18.70
CA ARG A 107 -10.24 8.77 -18.04
C ARG A 107 -9.10 9.18 -17.09
N ALA A 108 -8.03 8.40 -17.00
CA ALA A 108 -6.86 8.80 -16.23
C ALA A 108 -6.04 9.84 -16.98
N ARG A 109 -5.43 10.76 -16.24
CA ARG A 109 -4.36 11.61 -16.72
C ARG A 109 -3.03 11.03 -16.24
N ILE A 110 -2.15 10.67 -17.17
CA ILE A 110 -0.87 10.04 -16.86
C ILE A 110 0.24 11.03 -17.18
N LEU A 111 0.96 11.44 -16.14
CA LEU A 111 2.05 12.39 -16.21
C LEU A 111 3.35 11.71 -15.83
N SER A 112 4.46 12.23 -16.35
CA SER A 112 5.79 11.85 -15.92
C SER A 112 6.59 13.08 -15.53
N VAL A 113 7.34 12.94 -14.44
CA VAL A 113 8.20 13.98 -13.90
C VAL A 113 9.53 13.93 -14.61
N SER A 114 10.03 15.08 -15.05
CA SER A 114 11.41 15.29 -15.47
C SER A 114 12.11 16.12 -14.40
N TYR A 115 13.27 15.64 -13.95
CA TYR A 115 14.14 16.37 -13.04
C TYR A 115 15.59 15.96 -13.30
N ASP A 116 16.54 16.84 -12.95
CA ASP A 116 17.95 16.63 -13.25
C ASP A 116 18.56 15.60 -12.28
N ALA A 117 18.40 14.33 -12.65
CA ALA A 117 18.86 13.15 -11.91
C ALA A 117 20.14 12.56 -12.50
N CYS A 118 20.91 13.35 -13.26
CA CYS A 118 22.16 12.87 -13.83
C CYS A 118 23.14 12.51 -12.71
N VAL A 119 23.74 11.32 -12.80
CA VAL A 119 24.72 10.82 -11.82
C VAL A 119 26.03 11.60 -11.82
N ILE A 120 26.29 12.37 -12.88
CA ILE A 120 27.41 13.30 -12.99
C ILE A 120 26.90 14.75 -13.13
N THR A 121 27.71 15.68 -12.67
CA THR A 121 27.51 17.12 -12.78
C THR A 121 28.48 17.69 -13.83
N ASN A 122 27.95 18.52 -14.72
CA ASN A 122 28.74 19.32 -15.65
C ASN A 122 28.05 20.68 -15.93
N SER A 123 28.48 21.39 -16.98
CA SER A 123 27.92 22.70 -17.33
C SER A 123 26.44 22.67 -17.73
N THR A 124 25.90 21.53 -18.14
CA THR A 124 24.52 21.39 -18.66
C THR A 124 23.60 20.53 -17.78
N GLN A 125 24.13 19.59 -16.99
CA GLN A 125 23.34 18.64 -16.19
C GLN A 125 23.93 18.37 -14.79
N GLY A 126 23.20 17.61 -13.97
CA GLY A 126 23.54 17.25 -12.60
C GLY A 126 23.57 18.45 -11.65
N ARG A 127 22.79 19.49 -11.93
CA ARG A 127 22.76 20.74 -11.15
C ARG A 127 21.94 20.62 -9.87
N MET A 128 20.95 19.72 -9.85
CA MET A 128 20.19 19.41 -8.65
C MET A 128 21.00 18.45 -7.78
N ASN A 129 21.23 18.85 -6.53
CA ASN A 129 22.17 18.20 -5.62
C ASN A 129 21.50 17.74 -4.31
N SER A 130 20.18 17.96 -4.18
CA SER A 130 19.39 17.60 -3.00
C SER A 130 17.98 17.17 -3.36
N LEU A 131 17.51 16.07 -2.75
CA LEU A 131 16.13 15.61 -2.86
C LEU A 131 15.11 16.63 -2.36
N PHE A 132 15.52 17.48 -1.40
CA PHE A 132 14.70 18.55 -0.87
C PHE A 132 14.37 19.59 -1.94
N THR A 133 15.40 20.09 -2.64
CA THR A 133 15.25 21.10 -3.70
C THR A 133 14.42 20.57 -4.86
N ILE A 134 14.64 19.30 -5.24
CA ILE A 134 13.83 18.62 -6.25
C ILE A 134 12.35 18.61 -5.83
N ALA A 135 12.06 18.22 -4.59
CA ALA A 135 10.68 18.17 -4.09
C ALA A 135 10.01 19.54 -3.99
N GLU A 136 10.76 20.61 -3.66
CA GLU A 136 10.23 21.98 -3.63
C GLU A 136 9.84 22.47 -5.02
N ASN A 137 10.74 22.32 -5.99
CA ASN A 137 10.45 22.73 -7.37
C ASN A 137 9.25 21.95 -7.93
N LEU A 138 9.22 20.64 -7.67
CA LEU A 138 8.14 19.76 -8.12
C LEU A 138 6.80 20.18 -7.54
N MET A 139 6.75 20.50 -6.25
CA MET A 139 5.52 20.96 -5.59
C MET A 139 5.01 22.28 -6.20
N VAL A 140 5.90 23.23 -6.51
CA VAL A 140 5.52 24.48 -7.17
C VAL A 140 4.94 24.18 -8.56
N ASN A 141 5.63 23.36 -9.36
CA ASN A 141 5.20 22.98 -10.69
C ASN A 141 3.88 22.19 -10.70
N PHE A 142 3.59 21.40 -9.66
CA PHE A 142 2.34 20.65 -9.51
C PHE A 142 1.12 21.57 -9.31
N PHE A 143 1.30 22.71 -8.65
CA PHE A 143 0.20 23.62 -8.28
C PHE A 143 -0.02 24.77 -9.26
N LEU A 144 0.77 24.83 -10.34
CA LEU A 144 0.56 25.80 -11.42
C LEU A 144 -0.81 25.60 -12.10
N PRO A 145 -1.43 26.67 -12.62
CA PRO A 145 -2.75 26.58 -13.25
C PRO A 145 -2.84 25.63 -14.46
N ARG A 146 -1.72 25.36 -15.13
CA ARG A 146 -1.64 24.42 -16.26
C ARG A 146 -1.59 22.95 -15.83
N SER A 147 -0.98 22.66 -14.68
CA SER A 147 -0.80 21.31 -14.16
C SER A 147 -1.92 20.90 -13.21
N LYS A 148 -2.21 21.69 -12.16
CA LYS A 148 -3.27 21.46 -11.16
C LYS A 148 -3.27 20.06 -10.53
N VAL A 149 -2.10 19.46 -10.40
CA VAL A 149 -1.92 18.10 -9.89
C VAL A 149 -2.46 17.99 -8.46
N GLY A 150 -3.34 17.01 -8.24
CA GLY A 150 -4.04 16.74 -6.99
C GLY A 150 -4.94 17.86 -6.48
N LEU A 151 -5.26 18.85 -7.32
CA LEU A 151 -6.18 19.94 -6.95
C LEU A 151 -7.61 19.70 -7.45
N THR A 152 -7.84 18.67 -8.26
CA THR A 152 -9.17 18.29 -8.76
C THR A 152 -9.93 17.49 -7.70
N SER A 153 -11.17 17.88 -7.39
CA SER A 153 -11.99 17.18 -6.39
C SER A 153 -12.38 15.79 -6.90
N ASN A 154 -12.41 14.79 -6.01
CA ASN A 154 -12.73 13.38 -6.34
C ASN A 154 -11.81 12.75 -7.40
N CYS A 155 -10.60 13.27 -7.54
CA CYS A 155 -9.59 12.77 -8.46
C CYS A 155 -8.39 12.27 -7.67
N PRO A 156 -8.26 10.95 -7.40
CA PRO A 156 -7.12 10.40 -6.69
C PRO A 156 -5.82 10.60 -7.47
N VAL A 157 -4.73 10.86 -6.75
CA VAL A 157 -3.37 10.96 -7.28
C VAL A 157 -2.56 9.73 -6.86
N LEU A 158 -2.00 9.03 -7.84
CA LEU A 158 -1.22 7.82 -7.65
C LEU A 158 0.20 8.09 -8.11
N PHE A 159 1.17 7.66 -7.32
CA PHE A 159 2.58 7.85 -7.64
C PHE A 159 3.24 6.53 -7.99
N VAL A 160 4.02 6.51 -9.06
CA VAL A 160 4.86 5.38 -9.48
C VAL A 160 6.30 5.87 -9.51
N GLY A 161 7.12 5.35 -8.60
CA GLY A 161 8.55 5.69 -8.51
C GLY A 161 9.42 4.52 -8.91
N HIS A 162 10.56 4.80 -9.53
CA HIS A 162 11.64 3.82 -9.74
C HIS A 162 12.93 4.33 -9.11
N GLY A 163 13.63 3.48 -8.35
CA GLY A 163 14.91 3.83 -7.70
C GLY A 163 14.85 5.15 -6.92
N LEU A 164 15.63 6.15 -7.33
CA LEU A 164 15.69 7.48 -6.74
C LEU A 164 14.34 8.20 -6.77
N GLY A 165 13.53 7.99 -7.80
CA GLY A 165 12.21 8.58 -7.94
C GLY A 165 11.29 8.25 -6.76
N CYS A 166 11.46 7.07 -6.14
CA CYS A 166 10.75 6.70 -4.91
C CYS A 166 11.03 7.69 -3.76
N PHE A 167 12.26 8.19 -3.66
CA PHE A 167 12.69 9.11 -2.60
C PHE A 167 12.35 10.57 -2.90
N VAL A 168 12.29 10.93 -4.19
CA VAL A 168 11.70 12.20 -4.63
C VAL A 168 10.23 12.27 -4.23
N ILE A 169 9.47 11.20 -4.46
CA ILE A 169 8.06 11.11 -4.04
C ILE A 169 7.93 11.23 -2.51
N LYS A 170 8.77 10.53 -1.75
CA LYS A 170 8.75 10.62 -0.27
C LYS A 170 9.02 12.05 0.21
N ASN A 171 10.03 12.72 -0.34
CA ASN A 171 10.34 14.11 0.00
C ASN A 171 9.19 15.05 -0.39
N LEU A 172 8.60 14.86 -1.57
CA LEU A 172 7.44 15.63 -2.01
C LEU A 172 6.28 15.52 -1.02
N MET A 173 5.97 14.32 -0.53
CA MET A 173 4.91 14.11 0.46
C MET A 173 5.22 14.82 1.79
N LEU A 174 6.47 14.73 2.26
CA LEU A 174 6.89 15.42 3.48
C LEU A 174 6.81 16.93 3.33
N LYS A 175 7.31 17.47 2.21
CA LYS A 175 7.25 18.89 1.84
C LYS A 175 5.83 19.41 1.76
N ALA A 176 4.92 18.65 1.16
CA ALA A 176 3.51 18.98 1.14
C ALA A 176 2.88 18.97 2.55
N SER A 177 3.44 18.22 3.51
CA SER A 177 2.94 18.12 4.88
C SER A 177 3.49 19.18 5.86
N GLU A 178 4.46 19.99 5.45
CA GLU A 178 5.06 21.04 6.29
C GLU A 178 4.13 22.26 6.45
N GLN A 179 4.01 22.76 7.69
CA GLN A 179 3.00 23.75 8.12
C GLN A 179 3.38 25.23 7.97
N PHE A 180 4.37 25.60 7.16
CA PHE A 180 4.82 27.00 7.08
C PHE A 180 4.94 27.48 5.62
N ALA A 181 3.82 27.85 4.98
CA ALA A 181 3.81 28.68 3.75
C ALA A 181 2.39 29.04 3.25
N GLU A 182 2.30 30.13 2.48
CA GLU A 182 1.22 30.42 1.54
C GLU A 182 0.92 29.18 0.66
N ASN A 183 -0.35 28.81 0.47
CA ASN A 183 -0.85 27.57 -0.20
C ASN A 183 -1.15 26.34 0.69
N GLU A 184 -1.43 26.54 1.99
CA GLU A 184 -1.90 25.46 2.88
C GLU A 184 -3.07 24.66 2.27
N GLU A 185 -4.05 25.33 1.67
CA GLU A 185 -5.23 24.69 1.10
C GLU A 185 -4.91 23.79 -0.10
N LYS A 186 -4.03 24.22 -1.00
CA LYS A 186 -3.61 23.41 -2.16
C LYS A 186 -2.83 22.19 -1.70
N ARG A 187 -1.90 22.35 -0.75
CA ARG A 187 -1.13 21.26 -0.15
C ARG A 187 -2.02 20.25 0.57
N ARG A 188 -2.95 20.74 1.38
CA ARG A 188 -3.96 19.93 2.09
C ARG A 188 -4.80 19.12 1.10
N LYS A 189 -5.33 19.78 0.06
CA LYS A 189 -6.14 19.14 -0.98
C LYS A 189 -5.34 18.09 -1.75
N PHE A 190 -4.11 18.42 -2.12
CA PHE A 190 -3.18 17.49 -2.76
C PHE A 190 -2.98 16.24 -1.90
N LEU A 191 -2.58 16.38 -0.64
CA LEU A 191 -2.39 15.27 0.29
C LEU A 191 -3.67 14.44 0.50
N GLU A 192 -4.83 15.09 0.56
CA GLU A 192 -6.11 14.39 0.63
C GLU A 192 -6.40 13.59 -0.64
N ASN A 193 -6.04 14.10 -1.81
CA ASN A 193 -6.24 13.38 -3.07
C ASN A 193 -5.22 12.27 -3.29
N VAL A 194 -4.09 12.24 -2.59
CA VAL A 194 -3.13 11.12 -2.71
C VAL A 194 -3.80 9.78 -2.35
N GLY A 195 -3.78 8.89 -3.33
CA GLY A 195 -4.36 7.55 -3.28
C GLY A 195 -3.36 6.51 -2.78
N GLY A 196 -2.13 6.50 -3.28
CA GLY A 196 -1.12 5.50 -2.90
C GLY A 196 0.13 5.55 -3.79
N PHE A 197 1.01 4.57 -3.59
CA PHE A 197 2.35 4.54 -4.18
C PHE A 197 2.71 3.16 -4.74
N VAL A 198 3.33 3.13 -5.91
CA VAL A 198 4.02 1.96 -6.46
C VAL A 198 5.51 2.28 -6.52
N PHE A 199 6.34 1.47 -5.88
CA PHE A 199 7.78 1.67 -5.85
C PHE A 199 8.52 0.48 -6.49
N TYR A 200 9.20 0.76 -7.60
CA TYR A 200 10.09 -0.17 -8.28
C TYR A 200 11.50 -0.06 -7.71
N SER A 201 12.01 -1.17 -7.18
CA SER A 201 13.37 -1.30 -6.61
C SER A 201 13.83 -0.10 -5.76
N PRO A 202 13.07 0.30 -4.70
CA PRO A 202 13.53 1.36 -3.81
C PRO A 202 14.72 0.89 -2.96
N PHE A 203 15.85 1.57 -3.01
CA PHE A 203 17.04 1.25 -2.20
C PHE A 203 16.99 1.87 -0.80
N ASN A 204 15.99 1.52 0.03
CA ASN A 204 15.70 2.23 1.29
C ASN A 204 16.88 2.31 2.28
N SER A 205 17.80 1.36 2.23
CA SER A 205 19.01 1.28 3.08
C SER A 205 20.30 1.50 2.28
N GLY A 206 20.20 2.03 1.06
CA GLY A 206 21.30 2.11 0.08
C GLY A 206 21.53 0.79 -0.66
N VAL A 207 22.59 0.77 -1.48
CA VAL A 207 23.03 -0.36 -2.31
C VAL A 207 24.48 -0.73 -2.01
N LYS A 208 24.81 -2.02 -2.08
CA LYS A 208 26.15 -2.53 -1.68
C LYS A 208 27.28 -2.13 -2.63
N TRP A 209 26.95 -1.77 -3.86
CA TRP A 209 27.90 -1.42 -4.89
C TRP A 209 27.32 -0.27 -5.72
N ASP A 210 28.18 0.61 -6.18
CA ASP A 210 27.81 1.76 -6.99
C ASP A 210 27.86 1.38 -8.48
N LEU A 211 26.68 1.40 -9.13
CA LEU A 211 26.51 1.16 -10.56
C LEU A 211 27.22 2.21 -11.43
N TYR A 212 27.41 3.42 -10.91
CA TYR A 212 27.80 4.61 -11.65
C TYR A 212 29.21 5.11 -11.29
N ALA A 213 29.96 4.36 -10.48
CA ALA A 213 31.27 4.77 -9.95
C ALA A 213 32.32 5.15 -11.02
N ASN A 214 32.14 4.73 -12.28
CA ASN A 214 33.08 4.95 -13.37
C ASN A 214 32.56 5.94 -14.43
N GLU A 215 31.39 6.55 -14.22
CA GLU A 215 30.87 7.55 -15.15
C GLU A 215 31.84 8.74 -15.24
N SER A 216 32.17 9.15 -16.46
CA SER A 216 33.18 10.18 -16.69
C SER A 216 32.64 11.56 -16.35
N GLY A 217 33.09 12.13 -15.22
CA GLY A 217 32.67 13.47 -14.80
C GLY A 217 32.79 13.65 -13.30
N GLN A 218 32.39 14.83 -12.81
CA GLN A 218 32.25 15.04 -11.37
C GLN A 218 30.98 14.35 -10.89
N SER A 219 31.07 13.50 -9.87
CA SER A 219 29.89 12.82 -9.31
C SER A 219 28.88 13.83 -8.72
N ASN A 220 27.60 13.66 -9.05
CA ASN A 220 26.51 14.41 -8.46
C ASN A 220 26.27 13.90 -7.03
N THR A 221 26.11 14.81 -6.06
CA THR A 221 25.82 14.46 -4.66
C THR A 221 24.50 13.72 -4.48
N LEU A 222 23.58 13.76 -5.45
CA LEU A 222 22.39 12.88 -5.44
C LEU A 222 22.77 11.40 -5.35
N THR A 223 23.94 11.00 -5.87
CA THR A 223 24.42 9.61 -5.76
C THR A 223 24.82 9.22 -4.33
N ASP A 224 24.99 10.18 -3.41
CA ASP A 224 25.31 9.88 -2.00
C ASP A 224 24.21 9.06 -1.33
N CYS A 225 22.97 9.13 -1.80
CA CYS A 225 21.87 8.30 -1.31
C CYS A 225 22.04 6.80 -1.64
N LEU A 226 22.86 6.45 -2.64
CA LEU A 226 23.18 5.05 -2.96
C LEU A 226 24.04 4.40 -1.88
N ARG A 227 24.73 5.18 -1.04
CA ARG A 227 25.63 4.63 -0.02
C ARG A 227 24.85 3.82 1.02
N PRO A 228 25.33 2.62 1.39
CA PRO A 228 24.75 1.86 2.48
C PRO A 228 24.64 2.68 3.76
N HIS A 229 23.55 2.50 4.51
CA HIS A 229 23.35 3.15 5.81
C HIS A 229 23.29 4.68 5.76
N SER A 230 22.80 5.26 4.65
CA SER A 230 22.52 6.69 4.56
C SER A 230 21.54 7.13 5.66
N ALA A 231 22.01 7.97 6.59
CA ALA A 231 21.19 8.52 7.65
C ALA A 231 20.05 9.41 7.13
N GLU A 232 20.28 10.09 6.00
CA GLU A 232 19.27 10.89 5.32
C GLU A 232 18.13 10.02 4.81
N LEU A 233 18.44 8.90 4.14
CA LEU A 233 17.43 7.95 3.68
C LEU A 233 16.67 7.32 4.85
N SER A 234 17.35 6.94 5.93
CA SER A 234 16.67 6.39 7.13
C SER A 234 15.64 7.37 7.70
N ARG A 235 16.04 8.64 7.89
CA ARG A 235 15.14 9.69 8.40
C ARG A 235 13.97 9.95 7.46
N LEU A 236 14.24 10.03 6.16
CA LEU A 236 13.21 10.23 5.14
C LEU A 236 12.20 9.09 5.14
N ASN A 237 12.67 7.84 5.22
CA ASN A 237 11.83 6.64 5.25
C ASN A 237 10.96 6.60 6.50
N GLU A 238 11.51 6.87 7.68
CA GLU A 238 10.77 6.93 8.94
C GLU A 238 9.73 8.06 8.94
N ALA A 239 10.11 9.25 8.49
CA ALA A 239 9.22 10.39 8.40
C ALA A 239 8.07 10.12 7.42
N PHE A 240 8.37 9.54 6.26
CA PHE A 240 7.36 9.14 5.28
C PHE A 240 6.41 8.08 5.87
N ALA A 241 6.92 7.03 6.52
CA ALA A 241 6.10 6.02 7.17
C ALA A 241 5.16 6.62 8.23
N SER A 242 5.67 7.57 9.02
CA SER A 242 4.88 8.33 10.00
C SER A 242 3.79 9.16 9.31
N LEU A 243 4.11 9.86 8.22
CA LEU A 243 3.12 10.59 7.43
C LEU A 243 2.05 9.67 6.86
N ARG A 244 2.42 8.53 6.27
CA ARG A 244 1.44 7.55 5.73
C ARG A 244 0.48 7.09 6.81
N ARG A 245 0.99 6.75 8.00
CA ARG A 245 0.15 6.32 9.14
C ARG A 245 -0.87 7.39 9.51
N ARG A 246 -0.42 8.64 9.70
CA ARG A 246 -1.29 9.78 9.98
C ARG A 246 -2.34 10.01 8.88
N MET A 247 -1.95 9.84 7.61
CA MET A 247 -2.87 10.02 6.48
C MET A 247 -3.89 8.90 6.38
N LYS A 248 -3.50 7.64 6.61
CA LYS A 248 -4.44 6.50 6.69
C LYS A 248 -5.46 6.69 7.80
N GLU A 249 -5.01 7.12 8.98
CA GLU A 249 -5.86 7.46 10.12
C GLU A 249 -6.82 8.59 9.77
N ARG A 250 -6.31 9.71 9.25
CA ARG A 250 -7.11 10.88 8.84
C ARG A 250 -8.15 10.52 7.78
N ARG A 251 -7.77 9.67 6.81
CA ARG A 251 -8.64 9.23 5.71
C ARG A 251 -9.56 8.08 6.12
N LYS A 252 -9.37 7.49 7.30
CA LYS A 252 -10.07 6.28 7.79
C LYS A 252 -10.09 5.17 6.73
N SER A 253 -8.98 5.01 6.01
CA SER A 253 -8.89 4.07 4.90
C SER A 253 -7.63 3.23 5.02
N ARG A 254 -7.81 1.90 5.04
CA ARG A 254 -6.72 0.93 4.97
C ARG A 254 -6.20 0.72 3.54
N PHE A 255 -6.92 1.25 2.54
CA PHE A 255 -6.58 1.09 1.13
C PHE A 255 -5.81 2.29 0.59
N LEU A 256 -6.18 3.51 1.01
CA LEU A 256 -5.47 4.72 0.61
C LEU A 256 -4.13 4.83 1.34
N TRP A 257 -3.20 5.59 0.77
CA TRP A 257 -1.84 5.78 1.27
C TRP A 257 -1.06 4.46 1.43
N THR A 258 -1.46 3.41 0.70
CA THR A 258 -0.74 2.14 0.67
C THR A 258 0.41 2.18 -0.34
N VAL A 259 1.41 1.32 -0.13
CA VAL A 259 2.61 1.16 -0.93
C VAL A 259 2.65 -0.28 -1.45
N LEU A 260 2.70 -0.41 -2.77
CA LEU A 260 3.06 -1.63 -3.49
C LEU A 260 4.54 -1.53 -3.89
N THR A 261 5.37 -2.42 -3.37
CA THR A 261 6.79 -2.50 -3.75
C THR A 261 7.01 -3.67 -4.70
N ILE A 262 7.68 -3.41 -5.83
CA ILE A 262 8.11 -4.40 -6.81
C ILE A 262 9.63 -4.36 -6.89
N CYS A 263 10.29 -5.39 -6.40
CA CYS A 263 11.75 -5.50 -6.34
C CYS A 263 12.29 -6.30 -7.52
N GLU A 264 13.44 -5.93 -8.07
CA GLU A 264 14.12 -6.70 -9.13
C GLU A 264 14.34 -8.17 -8.75
N SER A 265 14.26 -9.07 -9.75
CA SER A 265 14.51 -10.50 -9.61
C SER A 265 15.77 -10.97 -10.33
N HIS A 266 16.26 -10.20 -11.32
CA HIS A 266 17.47 -10.54 -12.08
C HIS A 266 18.67 -9.72 -11.61
N GLN A 267 19.85 -10.24 -11.86
CA GLN A 267 21.08 -9.52 -11.58
C GLN A 267 21.30 -8.42 -12.61
N THR A 268 21.71 -7.25 -12.14
CA THR A 268 22.13 -6.14 -13.00
C THR A 268 23.58 -6.36 -13.42
N SER A 269 23.84 -6.31 -14.72
CA SER A 269 25.19 -6.43 -15.23
C SER A 269 26.04 -5.22 -14.82
N SER A 270 27.26 -5.51 -14.38
CA SER A 270 28.22 -4.46 -14.05
C SER A 270 28.62 -3.72 -15.33
N ARG A 271 28.57 -2.38 -15.31
CA ARG A 271 29.13 -1.54 -16.38
C ARG A 271 30.67 -1.51 -16.39
N LYS A 272 31.34 -2.31 -15.56
CA LYS A 272 32.82 -2.36 -15.46
C LYS A 272 33.42 -3.40 -16.42
N PRO A 273 34.24 -3.00 -17.40
CA PRO A 273 35.13 -3.95 -18.08
C PRO A 273 36.16 -4.49 -17.08
N GLY A 274 36.20 -5.81 -16.86
CA GLY A 274 37.29 -6.48 -16.13
C GLY A 274 37.21 -6.54 -14.59
N SER A 275 36.11 -6.11 -13.94
CA SER A 275 35.97 -6.28 -12.48
C SER A 275 35.64 -7.72 -12.07
N LEU A 276 36.11 -8.18 -10.90
CA LEU A 276 35.79 -9.52 -10.35
C LEU A 276 34.28 -9.74 -10.11
N GLN A 277 33.50 -8.67 -9.98
CA GLN A 277 32.06 -8.75 -9.74
C GLN A 277 31.30 -8.82 -11.06
N ARG A 278 31.03 -10.05 -11.51
CA ARG A 278 30.55 -10.36 -12.87
C ARG A 278 29.09 -10.02 -13.16
N SER A 279 28.26 -9.81 -12.14
CA SER A 279 26.87 -9.30 -12.15
C SER A 279 26.34 -9.46 -10.72
N GLY A 280 25.34 -8.68 -10.31
CA GLY A 280 24.75 -8.83 -8.98
C GLY A 280 23.40 -8.14 -8.84
N THR A 281 22.63 -8.56 -7.85
CA THR A 281 21.44 -7.82 -7.42
C THR A 281 21.88 -6.44 -6.91
N PHE A 282 21.36 -5.40 -7.51
CA PHE A 282 21.63 -4.01 -7.16
C PHE A 282 20.82 -3.62 -5.91
N VAL A 283 19.51 -3.85 -5.94
CA VAL A 283 18.57 -3.63 -4.85
C VAL A 283 18.07 -4.97 -4.31
N THR A 284 18.50 -5.34 -3.11
CA THR A 284 18.05 -6.58 -2.47
C THR A 284 16.67 -6.42 -1.82
N GLU A 285 15.95 -7.52 -1.61
CA GLU A 285 14.68 -7.49 -0.86
C GLU A 285 14.80 -6.78 0.48
N GLY A 286 15.90 -6.98 1.21
CA GLY A 286 16.09 -6.34 2.52
C GLY A 286 16.12 -4.82 2.48
N THR A 287 16.56 -4.22 1.37
CA THR A 287 16.51 -2.76 1.17
C THR A 287 15.20 -2.35 0.47
N ALA A 288 14.60 -3.19 -0.37
CA ALA A 288 13.34 -2.86 -1.04
C ALA A 288 12.11 -2.93 -0.11
N ARG A 289 12.07 -3.91 0.78
CA ARG A 289 10.89 -4.27 1.60
C ARG A 289 10.77 -3.44 2.89
N PHE A 290 10.79 -2.12 2.74
CA PHE A 290 10.57 -1.18 3.84
C PHE A 290 9.19 -0.52 3.72
N ASP A 291 8.39 -0.57 4.79
CA ASP A 291 7.13 0.17 4.93
C ASP A 291 6.16 0.00 3.73
N CYS A 292 5.91 -1.24 3.32
CA CYS A 292 4.99 -1.57 2.23
C CYS A 292 3.91 -2.58 2.65
N GLU A 293 2.69 -2.43 2.15
CA GLU A 293 1.59 -3.37 2.40
C GLU A 293 1.64 -4.58 1.46
N LEU A 294 2.12 -4.36 0.24
CA LEU A 294 2.30 -5.40 -0.77
C LEU A 294 3.74 -5.40 -1.25
N PHE A 295 4.34 -6.59 -1.31
CA PHE A 295 5.69 -6.79 -1.82
C PHE A 295 5.69 -7.92 -2.85
N ARG A 296 6.41 -7.71 -3.96
CA ARG A 296 6.58 -8.67 -5.05
C ARG A 296 7.98 -8.60 -5.63
N TYR A 297 8.41 -9.71 -6.21
CA TYR A 297 9.56 -9.74 -7.12
C TYR A 297 9.08 -9.51 -8.55
N GLY A 298 9.59 -8.45 -9.18
CA GLY A 298 9.38 -8.09 -10.57
C GLY A 298 10.40 -8.75 -11.49
N VAL A 299 9.93 -9.27 -12.63
CA VAL A 299 10.80 -9.88 -13.64
C VAL A 299 11.62 -8.79 -14.31
N GLY A 300 12.93 -8.81 -14.12
CA GLY A 300 13.85 -7.82 -14.67
C GLY A 300 15.02 -7.53 -13.74
N ASP A 301 16.07 -6.93 -14.29
CA ASP A 301 17.13 -6.29 -13.53
C ASP A 301 16.69 -4.89 -13.07
N HIS A 302 17.60 -4.10 -12.49
CA HIS A 302 17.25 -2.80 -11.92
C HIS A 302 16.58 -1.86 -12.93
N PHE A 303 17.05 -1.87 -14.16
CA PHE A 303 16.59 -0.97 -15.22
C PHE A 303 15.31 -1.49 -15.90
N ASN A 304 15.11 -2.81 -15.95
CA ASN A 304 14.00 -3.42 -16.67
C ASN A 304 12.82 -3.85 -15.79
N VAL A 305 12.98 -3.90 -14.46
CA VAL A 305 11.90 -4.26 -13.53
C VAL A 305 10.67 -3.34 -13.63
N CYS A 306 10.87 -2.09 -14.08
CA CYS A 306 9.82 -1.09 -14.29
C CYS A 306 9.27 -1.05 -15.73
N LYS A 307 9.73 -1.94 -16.62
CA LYS A 307 9.37 -2.00 -18.04
C LYS A 307 8.50 -3.21 -18.36
N HIS A 308 7.18 -3.03 -18.24
CA HIS A 308 6.23 -4.12 -18.51
C HIS A 308 6.12 -4.40 -20.00
N GLN A 309 6.47 -5.63 -20.39
CA GLN A 309 6.45 -6.07 -21.78
C GLN A 309 5.03 -6.38 -22.30
N SER A 310 4.09 -6.72 -21.41
CA SER A 310 2.71 -7.01 -21.78
C SER A 310 1.74 -6.83 -20.62
N THR A 311 0.45 -6.70 -20.93
CA THR A 311 -0.64 -6.69 -19.94
C THR A 311 -0.85 -8.04 -19.25
N ALA A 312 -0.25 -9.11 -19.78
CA ALA A 312 -0.21 -10.43 -19.14
C ALA A 312 0.91 -10.56 -18.09
N ASN A 313 1.78 -9.56 -17.95
CA ASN A 313 2.82 -9.56 -16.92
C ASN A 313 2.15 -9.52 -15.53
N VAL A 314 2.49 -10.49 -14.68
CA VAL A 314 1.90 -10.64 -13.33
C VAL A 314 2.13 -9.40 -12.47
N ASN A 315 3.25 -8.71 -12.62
CA ASN A 315 3.55 -7.48 -11.87
C ASN A 315 2.71 -6.30 -12.39
N TYR A 316 2.49 -6.22 -13.70
CA TYR A 316 1.56 -5.26 -14.28
C TYR A 316 0.14 -5.52 -13.79
N GLN A 317 -0.34 -6.76 -13.83
CA GLN A 317 -1.67 -7.14 -13.33
C GLN A 317 -1.84 -6.79 -11.84
N CYS A 318 -0.85 -7.12 -11.01
CA CYS A 318 -0.87 -6.78 -9.59
C CYS A 318 -0.93 -5.26 -9.35
N MET A 319 -0.22 -4.48 -10.16
CA MET A 319 -0.27 -3.03 -10.11
C MET A 319 -1.63 -2.51 -10.61
N GLU A 320 -2.17 -3.07 -11.69
CA GLU A 320 -3.49 -2.73 -12.23
C GLU A 320 -4.60 -2.99 -11.20
N ASP A 321 -4.63 -4.18 -10.61
CA ASP A 321 -5.60 -4.56 -9.57
C ASP A 321 -5.47 -3.65 -8.33
N TRP A 322 -4.25 -3.30 -7.97
CA TRP A 322 -4.00 -2.36 -6.88
C TRP A 322 -4.51 -0.95 -7.22
N LEU A 323 -4.25 -0.44 -8.44
CA LEU A 323 -4.76 0.86 -8.91
C LEU A 323 -6.30 0.88 -8.90
N ASP A 324 -6.94 -0.20 -9.37
CA ASP A 324 -8.40 -0.34 -9.38
C ASP A 324 -8.98 -0.36 -7.96
N SER A 325 -8.31 -1.04 -7.02
CA SER A 325 -8.67 -1.03 -5.60
C SER A 325 -8.58 0.38 -5.01
N ILE A 326 -7.53 1.15 -5.32
CA ILE A 326 -7.44 2.55 -4.87
C ILE A 326 -8.58 3.38 -5.47
N LEU A 327 -8.84 3.25 -6.78
CA LEU A 327 -9.89 4.01 -7.44
C LEU A 327 -11.25 3.74 -6.82
N THR A 328 -11.59 2.47 -6.64
CA THR A 328 -12.84 2.01 -6.03
C THR A 328 -12.98 2.54 -4.60
N ASN A 329 -11.91 2.53 -3.81
CA ASN A 329 -11.95 3.00 -2.41
C ASN A 329 -11.85 4.52 -2.26
N SER A 330 -11.27 5.23 -3.23
CA SER A 330 -11.20 6.70 -3.24
C SER A 330 -12.53 7.37 -3.57
N ARG A 331 -13.38 6.67 -4.35
CA ARG A 331 -14.71 7.12 -4.77
C ARG A 331 -15.81 6.81 -3.77
N LYS A 332 -15.54 5.90 -2.81
CA LYS A 332 -16.40 5.78 -1.64
C LYS A 332 -16.39 7.14 -0.96
N PRO A 333 -17.53 7.79 -0.76
CA PRO A 333 -17.56 9.04 -0.02
C PRO A 333 -16.77 8.80 1.25
N SER A 334 -15.88 9.72 1.61
CA SER A 334 -15.40 9.73 2.98
C SER A 334 -16.66 9.62 3.82
N ARG A 335 -16.65 8.80 4.87
CA ARG A 335 -17.59 9.02 5.95
C ARG A 335 -17.23 10.40 6.53
N ASN A 336 -17.57 11.48 5.81
CA ASN A 336 -17.84 12.82 6.29
C ASN A 336 -19.24 12.78 6.89
N SER A 337 -19.39 11.89 7.85
CA SER A 337 -19.73 12.35 9.17
C SER A 337 -18.40 12.30 9.93
N MET A 338 -17.93 13.43 10.43
CA MET A 338 -17.52 13.43 11.84
C MET A 338 -18.46 12.43 12.53
N PRO A 339 -18.01 11.38 13.24
CA PRO A 339 -18.78 11.07 14.42
C PRO A 339 -18.73 12.41 15.15
N ASN A 340 -19.85 13.15 15.11
CA ASN A 340 -20.30 13.83 16.31
C ASN A 340 -19.85 12.93 17.44
N PHE A 341 -18.97 13.45 18.30
CA PHE A 341 -18.73 12.94 19.64
C PHE A 341 -19.49 11.63 19.88
N ASP A 342 -18.91 10.49 19.49
CA ASP A 342 -19.67 9.25 19.44
C ASP A 342 -19.78 8.73 20.87
N PRO A 343 -20.97 8.74 21.48
CA PRO A 343 -21.14 8.30 22.86
C PRO A 343 -20.72 6.83 23.03
N THR A 344 -20.64 6.03 21.95
CA THR A 344 -20.39 4.58 22.01
C THR A 344 -18.92 4.19 22.24
N ALA A 345 -17.93 4.94 21.72
CA ALA A 345 -16.51 4.69 22.02
C ALA A 345 -16.15 5.12 23.45
N GLU A 346 -16.80 6.16 23.97
CA GLU A 346 -16.71 6.52 25.40
C GLU A 346 -17.41 5.49 26.27
N ASN A 347 -18.53 4.89 25.84
CA ASN A 347 -19.21 3.84 26.59
C ASN A 347 -18.31 2.61 26.82
N PHE A 348 -17.60 2.14 25.79
CA PHE A 348 -16.61 1.05 25.95
C PHE A 348 -15.46 1.44 26.90
N LYS A 349 -14.95 2.67 26.80
CA LYS A 349 -13.90 3.16 27.70
C LYS A 349 -14.41 3.38 29.12
N ALA A 350 -15.71 3.65 29.30
CA ALA A 350 -16.35 3.79 30.60
C ALA A 350 -16.51 2.44 31.28
N ILE A 351 -16.99 1.42 30.56
CA ILE A 351 -17.17 0.06 31.09
C ILE A 351 -15.83 -0.64 31.30
N LEU A 352 -14.92 -0.55 30.33
CA LEU A 352 -13.58 -1.14 30.41
C LEU A 352 -12.48 -0.08 30.19
N PRO A 353 -12.19 0.76 31.20
CA PRO A 353 -11.12 1.74 31.10
C PRO A 353 -9.74 1.09 30.95
N ARG A 354 -8.80 1.77 30.28
CA ARG A 354 -7.41 1.30 30.10
C ARG A 354 -6.77 0.80 31.40
N LYS A 355 -6.95 1.54 32.50
CA LYS A 355 -6.39 1.19 33.81
C LYS A 355 -6.98 -0.12 34.34
N LEU A 356 -8.27 -0.37 34.11
CA LEU A 356 -8.92 -1.62 34.49
C LEU A 356 -8.43 -2.77 33.63
N PHE A 357 -8.38 -2.61 32.30
CA PHE A 357 -7.85 -3.62 31.38
C PHE A 357 -6.44 -4.09 31.77
N LEU A 358 -5.54 -3.15 32.08
CA LEU A 358 -4.19 -3.48 32.53
C LEU A 358 -4.15 -4.21 33.88
N LYS A 359 -5.07 -3.90 34.81
CA LYS A 359 -5.21 -4.60 36.09
C LYS A 359 -5.78 -6.00 35.93
N LEU A 360 -6.68 -6.19 34.97
CA LEU A 360 -7.29 -7.47 34.64
C LEU A 360 -6.28 -8.42 33.99
N PHE A 361 -5.36 -7.90 33.17
CA PHE A 361 -4.31 -8.68 32.51
C PHE A 361 -2.90 -8.16 32.83
N PRO A 362 -2.44 -8.29 34.09
CA PRO A 362 -1.19 -7.66 34.55
C PRO A 362 0.07 -8.26 33.91
N LYS A 363 0.00 -9.51 33.44
CA LYS A 363 1.11 -10.24 32.82
C LYS A 363 0.94 -10.39 31.30
N LYS A 364 0.02 -9.64 30.67
CA LYS A 364 -0.24 -9.76 29.23
C LYS A 364 1.03 -9.53 28.42
N ASN A 365 1.10 -10.16 27.27
CA ASN A 365 2.10 -9.84 26.26
C ASN A 365 1.97 -8.36 25.86
N PRO A 366 3.09 -7.62 25.69
CA PRO A 366 3.05 -6.24 25.18
C PRO A 366 2.24 -6.09 23.89
N PHE A 367 2.28 -7.12 23.02
CA PHE A 367 1.49 -7.21 21.79
C PHE A 367 0.01 -6.89 21.98
N TYR A 368 -0.65 -7.39 23.03
CA TYR A 368 -2.08 -7.18 23.23
C TYR A 368 -2.37 -5.81 23.86
N GLU A 369 -2.26 -4.76 23.05
CA GLU A 369 -2.45 -3.39 23.48
C GLU A 369 -3.92 -3.05 23.71
N TYR A 370 -4.21 -2.23 24.73
CA TYR A 370 -5.56 -1.73 24.97
C TYR A 370 -6.09 -0.91 23.79
N ALA A 371 -5.22 -0.09 23.17
CA ALA A 371 -5.59 0.70 22.00
C ALA A 371 -6.03 -0.19 20.83
N ALA A 372 -5.30 -1.28 20.58
CA ALA A 372 -5.64 -2.24 19.54
C ALA A 372 -6.98 -2.97 19.82
N PHE A 373 -7.26 -3.30 21.09
CA PHE A 373 -8.56 -3.86 21.47
C PHE A 373 -9.71 -2.88 21.19
N ILE A 374 -9.57 -1.61 21.60
CA ILE A 374 -10.60 -0.59 21.35
C ILE A 374 -10.78 -0.35 19.85
N GLU A 375 -9.69 -0.26 19.09
CA GLU A 375 -9.75 -0.11 17.63
C GLU A 375 -10.50 -1.27 16.97
N ALA A 376 -10.23 -2.51 17.40
CA ALA A 376 -10.95 -3.68 16.92
C ALA A 376 -12.43 -3.66 17.34
N ALA A 377 -12.74 -3.40 18.62
CA ALA A 377 -14.10 -3.37 19.17
C ALA A 377 -15.01 -2.39 18.43
N VAL A 378 -14.50 -1.19 18.12
CA VAL A 378 -15.24 -0.16 17.37
C VAL A 378 -15.69 -0.65 15.98
N THR A 379 -14.98 -1.60 15.37
CA THR A 379 -15.39 -2.16 14.06
C THR A 379 -16.61 -3.09 14.14
N PHE A 380 -16.95 -3.58 15.34
CA PHE A 380 -18.10 -4.46 15.58
C PHE A 380 -19.28 -3.76 16.27
N VAL A 381 -19.11 -2.49 16.69
CA VAL A 381 -20.22 -1.65 17.20
C VAL A 381 -21.39 -1.58 16.22
N PRO A 382 -21.21 -1.43 14.89
CA PRO A 382 -22.33 -1.46 13.95
C PRO A 382 -23.11 -2.79 13.90
N GLN A 383 -22.54 -3.87 14.45
CA GLN A 383 -23.20 -5.19 14.59
C GLN A 383 -23.86 -5.36 15.96
N GLY A 384 -23.83 -4.32 16.81
CA GLY A 384 -24.43 -4.30 18.13
C GLY A 384 -23.47 -4.64 19.28
N PHE A 385 -22.19 -4.91 19.02
CA PHE A 385 -21.25 -5.33 20.07
C PHE A 385 -21.06 -4.24 21.14
N GLY A 386 -21.33 -4.57 22.40
CA GLY A 386 -21.27 -3.66 23.55
C GLY A 386 -22.13 -2.40 23.45
N VAL A 387 -23.15 -2.42 22.60
CA VAL A 387 -24.15 -1.36 22.43
C VAL A 387 -25.56 -1.97 22.32
N ASP A 388 -26.59 -1.14 22.27
CA ASP A 388 -27.99 -1.53 22.03
C ASP A 388 -28.66 -2.44 23.09
N VAL A 389 -28.04 -2.61 24.27
CA VAL A 389 -28.59 -3.36 25.41
C VAL A 389 -28.34 -2.62 26.73
N SER A 390 -28.88 -3.13 27.85
CA SER A 390 -28.69 -2.54 29.17
C SER A 390 -27.21 -2.48 29.56
N GLU A 391 -26.81 -1.53 30.41
CA GLU A 391 -25.41 -1.42 30.87
C GLU A 391 -24.92 -2.72 31.52
N ASP A 392 -25.80 -3.41 32.25
CA ASP A 392 -25.52 -4.71 32.85
C ASP A 392 -25.28 -5.80 31.80
N ASP A 393 -26.05 -5.83 30.71
CA ASP A 393 -25.81 -6.78 29.61
C ASP A 393 -24.50 -6.48 28.88
N GLN A 394 -24.15 -5.20 28.69
CA GLN A 394 -22.87 -4.82 28.11
C GLN A 394 -21.69 -5.25 29.00
N LYS A 395 -21.81 -5.04 30.32
CA LYS A 395 -20.81 -5.51 31.30
C LYS A 395 -20.69 -7.03 31.30
N ARG A 396 -21.80 -7.77 31.24
CA ARG A 396 -21.81 -9.24 31.14
C ARG A 396 -21.17 -9.72 29.85
N GLU A 397 -21.50 -9.12 28.71
CA GLU A 397 -20.91 -9.45 27.42
C GLU A 397 -19.38 -9.25 27.45
N ILE A 398 -18.91 -8.10 27.95
CA ILE A 398 -17.48 -7.82 28.07
C ILE A 398 -16.82 -8.79 29.05
N ALA A 399 -17.43 -9.06 30.21
CA ALA A 399 -16.91 -10.02 31.18
C ALA A 399 -16.75 -11.42 30.57
N ALA A 400 -17.74 -11.86 29.78
CA ALA A 400 -17.72 -13.15 29.11
C ALA A 400 -16.60 -13.23 28.05
N LEU A 401 -16.48 -12.22 27.21
CA LEU A 401 -15.41 -12.15 26.20
C LEU A 401 -14.02 -12.20 26.85
N LEU A 402 -13.80 -11.42 27.91
CA LEU A 402 -12.53 -11.38 28.63
C LEU A 402 -12.22 -12.69 29.34
N ALA A 403 -13.24 -13.39 29.87
CA ALA A 403 -13.08 -14.72 30.46
C ALA A 403 -12.58 -15.75 29.45
N HIS A 404 -13.11 -15.72 28.22
CA HIS A 404 -12.62 -16.57 27.14
C HIS A 404 -11.22 -16.17 26.69
N PHE A 405 -10.89 -14.87 26.58
CA PHE A 405 -9.53 -14.44 26.27
C PHE A 405 -8.53 -14.96 27.31
N ASP A 406 -8.88 -14.85 28.59
CA ASP A 406 -8.04 -15.36 29.68
C ASP A 406 -7.84 -16.88 29.56
N HIS A 407 -8.92 -17.63 29.31
CA HIS A 407 -8.84 -19.08 29.18
C HIS A 407 -8.01 -19.53 27.96
N GLU A 408 -8.26 -18.99 26.77
CA GLU A 408 -7.60 -19.43 25.53
C GLU A 408 -6.12 -19.04 25.45
N SER A 409 -5.77 -17.85 25.96
CA SER A 409 -4.44 -17.26 25.76
C SER A 409 -3.62 -17.13 27.04
N CYS A 410 -4.07 -17.78 28.12
CA CYS A 410 -3.52 -17.70 29.47
C CYS A 410 -3.40 -16.26 29.98
N GLY A 411 -4.49 -15.50 29.90
CA GLY A 411 -4.51 -14.09 30.29
C GLY A 411 -3.76 -13.19 29.31
N LEU A 412 -3.96 -13.40 28.00
CA LEU A 412 -3.30 -12.66 26.92
C LEU A 412 -1.77 -12.74 26.98
N ARG A 413 -1.21 -13.85 27.46
CA ARG A 413 0.25 -14.06 27.51
C ARG A 413 0.80 -14.61 26.20
N HIS A 414 0.01 -15.43 25.53
CA HIS A 414 0.41 -16.13 24.32
C HIS A 414 -0.31 -15.57 23.09
N LYS A 415 0.47 -15.30 22.03
CA LYS A 415 -0.04 -14.87 20.73
C LYS A 415 -0.46 -16.04 19.86
N GLU A 416 0.11 -17.21 20.14
CA GLU A 416 -0.05 -18.42 19.36
C GLU A 416 0.13 -19.65 20.25
N GLN A 417 -0.46 -20.75 19.81
CA GLN A 417 -0.33 -22.05 20.44
C GLN A 417 1.15 -22.46 20.48
N CYS A 418 1.61 -22.89 21.65
CA CYS A 418 2.96 -23.41 21.80
C CYS A 418 3.05 -24.80 21.16
N CYS A 419 4.06 -25.00 20.29
CA CYS A 419 4.40 -26.31 19.71
C CYS A 419 3.20 -27.03 19.04
N PRO A 420 2.62 -26.46 17.97
CA PRO A 420 1.46 -27.07 17.32
C PRO A 420 1.82 -28.45 16.75
N PRO A 421 1.02 -29.51 17.01
CA PRO A 421 1.35 -30.87 16.58
C PRO A 421 1.13 -31.11 15.08
N SER A 422 0.50 -30.16 14.38
CA SER A 422 0.23 -30.22 12.94
C SER A 422 0.07 -28.82 12.33
N THR A 423 -0.03 -28.75 11.01
CA THR A 423 -0.33 -27.51 10.27
C THR A 423 -1.80 -27.09 10.37
N HIS A 424 -2.69 -27.91 10.96
CA HIS A 424 -4.12 -27.64 11.11
C HIS A 424 -4.82 -27.34 9.77
N CYS A 425 -4.48 -28.11 8.73
CA CYS A 425 -5.06 -28.01 7.40
C CYS A 425 -5.50 -29.40 6.89
N PRO A 426 -6.61 -29.95 7.40
CA PRO A 426 -7.08 -31.28 6.99
C PRO A 426 -7.70 -31.28 5.58
N GLU A 427 -8.45 -30.24 5.21
CA GLU A 427 -9.18 -30.15 3.93
C GLU A 427 -9.29 -28.69 3.43
N GLY A 428 -9.23 -28.46 2.11
CA GLY A 428 -9.37 -27.13 1.50
C GLY A 428 -8.03 -26.42 1.21
N PRO A 429 -8.03 -25.16 0.71
CA PRO A 429 -6.82 -24.50 0.26
C PRO A 429 -5.85 -24.22 1.42
N CYS A 430 -4.76 -24.97 1.45
CA CYS A 430 -3.60 -24.74 2.32
C CYS A 430 -2.53 -24.00 1.52
N HIS A 431 -1.95 -22.93 2.07
CA HIS A 431 -0.80 -22.30 1.44
C HIS A 431 0.50 -23.05 1.81
N PRO A 432 1.46 -23.21 0.87
CA PRO A 432 2.74 -23.81 1.15
C PRO A 432 3.44 -23.13 2.33
N CYS A 433 4.04 -23.95 3.21
CA CYS A 433 4.76 -23.48 4.39
C CYS A 433 3.92 -22.66 5.39
N LYS A 434 2.58 -22.77 5.35
CA LYS A 434 1.69 -22.13 6.32
C LYS A 434 1.10 -23.14 7.30
N SER A 435 0.86 -22.67 8.52
CA SER A 435 0.14 -23.40 9.56
C SER A 435 -1.01 -22.55 10.08
N TYR A 436 -2.12 -23.20 10.39
CA TYR A 436 -3.36 -22.59 10.87
C TYR A 436 -3.64 -22.98 12.31
N HIS A 437 -2.59 -23.11 13.12
CA HIS A 437 -2.69 -23.34 14.56
C HIS A 437 -3.33 -22.16 15.29
N GLY A 438 -3.67 -22.35 16.56
CA GLY A 438 -4.29 -21.32 17.39
C GLY A 438 -3.48 -20.01 17.40
N ARG A 439 -4.09 -18.89 17.01
CA ARG A 439 -3.51 -17.55 17.15
C ARG A 439 -4.52 -16.51 17.66
N GLY A 440 -4.01 -15.47 18.29
CA GLY A 440 -4.81 -14.36 18.83
C GLY A 440 -5.54 -14.69 20.14
N PRO A 441 -6.41 -13.78 20.61
CA PRO A 441 -7.04 -13.86 21.93
C PRO A 441 -7.94 -15.06 22.14
N LEU A 442 -8.65 -15.52 21.10
CA LEU A 442 -9.49 -16.73 21.11
C LEU A 442 -8.83 -17.93 20.42
N GLN A 443 -7.52 -17.88 20.17
CA GLN A 443 -6.77 -18.98 19.55
C GLN A 443 -7.44 -19.53 18.28
N LEU A 444 -7.78 -18.65 17.32
CA LEU A 444 -8.40 -19.04 16.05
C LEU A 444 -7.57 -20.14 15.38
N CYS A 445 -8.20 -21.26 15.07
CA CYS A 445 -7.53 -22.48 14.62
C CYS A 445 -8.28 -23.12 13.45
N GLY A 446 -7.55 -23.72 12.50
CA GLY A 446 -8.07 -24.40 11.32
C GLY A 446 -8.16 -23.49 10.10
N ASN A 447 -7.64 -23.94 8.96
CA ASN A 447 -7.58 -23.18 7.71
C ASN A 447 -8.93 -22.59 7.25
N HIS A 448 -10.03 -23.33 7.43
CA HIS A 448 -11.38 -22.85 7.10
C HIS A 448 -11.76 -21.62 7.94
N ASN A 449 -11.45 -21.63 9.23
CA ASN A 449 -11.72 -20.51 10.13
C ASN A 449 -10.87 -19.28 9.79
N TYR A 450 -9.60 -19.47 9.39
CA TYR A 450 -8.77 -18.36 8.90
C TYR A 450 -9.34 -17.75 7.62
N LYS A 451 -9.88 -18.57 6.71
CA LYS A 451 -10.55 -18.08 5.50
C LYS A 451 -11.79 -17.25 5.83
N LEU A 452 -12.75 -17.83 6.55
CA LEU A 452 -14.00 -17.16 6.91
C LEU A 452 -13.75 -15.91 7.77
N CYS A 453 -12.79 -15.97 8.69
CA CYS A 453 -12.39 -14.83 9.48
C CYS A 453 -11.82 -13.72 8.59
N GLY A 454 -10.96 -14.07 7.63
CA GLY A 454 -10.41 -13.13 6.66
C GLY A 454 -11.52 -12.39 5.92
N GLU A 455 -12.46 -13.13 5.33
CA GLU A 455 -13.63 -12.57 4.64
C GLU A 455 -14.47 -11.69 5.58
N GLY A 456 -14.74 -12.14 6.80
CA GLY A 456 -15.58 -11.45 7.78
C GLY A 456 -14.99 -10.16 8.34
N ILE A 457 -13.65 -10.04 8.41
CA ILE A 457 -12.96 -8.80 8.81
C ILE A 457 -12.47 -7.98 7.59
N GLY A 458 -12.78 -8.47 6.38
CA GLY A 458 -12.35 -7.94 5.10
C GLY A 458 -10.83 -7.92 4.90
N ASP A 459 -10.12 -8.93 5.39
CA ASP A 459 -8.73 -9.24 5.07
C ASP A 459 -8.64 -10.64 4.44
N ASP A 460 -9.00 -10.74 3.16
CA ASP A 460 -9.04 -12.01 2.42
C ASP A 460 -7.66 -12.71 2.31
N SER A 461 -6.60 -11.97 2.64
CA SER A 461 -5.24 -12.51 2.64
C SER A 461 -4.91 -13.32 3.89
N LEU A 462 -5.81 -13.38 4.88
CA LEU A 462 -5.59 -14.09 6.15
C LEU A 462 -5.35 -15.60 5.98
N LEU A 463 -5.92 -16.20 4.94
CA LEU A 463 -5.63 -17.58 4.57
C LEU A 463 -4.18 -17.73 4.03
N SER A 464 -3.72 -16.77 3.22
CA SER A 464 -2.35 -16.76 2.67
C SER A 464 -1.28 -16.26 3.64
N PHE A 465 -1.65 -15.49 4.66
CA PHE A 465 -0.77 -14.91 5.67
C PHE A 465 -1.35 -15.09 7.09
N PRO A 466 -1.52 -16.34 7.58
CA PRO A 466 -2.13 -16.61 8.87
C PRO A 466 -1.32 -16.05 10.06
N GLU A 467 -0.02 -15.79 9.88
CA GLU A 467 0.84 -15.13 10.86
C GLU A 467 0.41 -13.70 11.22
N LYS A 468 -0.46 -13.05 10.43
CA LYS A 468 -1.01 -11.74 10.76
C LYS A 468 -1.65 -11.70 12.15
N LEU A 469 -2.30 -12.80 12.58
CA LEU A 469 -2.92 -12.89 13.91
C LEU A 469 -1.92 -12.89 15.07
N SER A 470 -0.63 -13.08 14.82
CA SER A 470 0.44 -12.97 15.83
C SER A 470 1.41 -11.79 15.57
N GLN A 471 1.19 -11.02 14.51
CA GLN A 471 2.02 -9.88 14.08
C GLN A 471 1.30 -8.53 14.16
N ASP A 472 -0.01 -8.48 13.93
CA ASP A 472 -0.84 -7.28 14.02
C ASP A 472 -1.86 -7.45 15.17
N PRO A 473 -1.77 -6.63 16.24
CA PRO A 473 -2.64 -6.79 17.40
C PRO A 473 -4.10 -6.37 17.13
N VAL A 474 -4.35 -5.46 16.19
CA VAL A 474 -5.71 -5.07 15.80
C VAL A 474 -6.36 -6.23 15.05
N ILE A 475 -5.66 -6.84 14.10
CA ILE A 475 -6.16 -8.02 13.37
C ILE A 475 -6.39 -9.20 14.33
N ALA A 476 -5.51 -9.39 15.31
CA ALA A 476 -5.68 -10.41 16.34
C ALA A 476 -6.95 -10.20 17.17
N PHE A 477 -7.25 -8.98 17.61
CA PHE A 477 -8.51 -8.70 18.32
C PHE A 477 -9.72 -8.78 17.40
N LYS A 478 -9.60 -8.35 16.13
CA LYS A 478 -10.68 -8.48 15.14
C LYS A 478 -11.05 -9.93 14.87
N SER A 479 -10.09 -10.86 14.85
CA SER A 479 -10.41 -12.27 14.64
C SER A 479 -11.23 -12.85 15.80
N ALA A 480 -10.90 -12.47 17.03
CA ALA A 480 -11.65 -12.87 18.21
C ALA A 480 -13.06 -12.26 18.24
N LEU A 481 -13.19 -10.97 17.92
CA LEU A 481 -14.49 -10.28 17.88
C LEU A 481 -15.36 -10.76 16.71
N TRP A 482 -14.75 -11.09 15.58
CA TRP A 482 -15.44 -11.73 14.47
C TRP A 482 -16.06 -13.06 14.91
N PHE A 483 -15.26 -13.92 15.55
CA PHE A 483 -15.79 -15.19 16.06
C PHE A 483 -16.93 -14.96 17.07
N TRP A 484 -16.77 -13.98 17.96
CA TRP A 484 -17.76 -13.64 18.98
C TRP A 484 -19.10 -13.16 18.38
N CYS A 485 -19.04 -12.34 17.34
CA CYS A 485 -20.22 -11.68 16.77
C CYS A 485 -20.87 -12.47 15.61
N THR A 486 -20.18 -13.45 15.04
CA THR A 486 -20.63 -14.16 13.83
C THR A 486 -21.25 -15.52 14.17
N PRO A 487 -22.50 -15.80 13.78
CA PRO A 487 -23.06 -17.15 13.91
C PRO A 487 -22.33 -18.13 13.00
N GLN A 488 -22.15 -19.36 13.44
CA GLN A 488 -21.45 -20.41 12.68
C GLN A 488 -22.35 -21.63 12.48
N TRP A 489 -22.85 -21.81 11.25
CA TRP A 489 -23.81 -22.85 10.87
C TRP A 489 -25.03 -22.90 11.81
N ASN A 490 -25.15 -23.97 12.60
CA ASN A 490 -26.23 -24.21 13.56
C ASN A 490 -25.99 -23.51 14.91
N LYS A 491 -24.82 -22.88 15.10
CA LYS A 491 -24.46 -22.17 16.33
C LYS A 491 -24.85 -20.68 16.22
N PRO A 492 -25.56 -20.12 17.21
CA PRO A 492 -25.73 -18.68 17.28
C PRO A 492 -24.40 -18.00 17.60
N SER A 493 -24.33 -16.67 17.42
CA SER A 493 -23.16 -15.92 17.85
C SER A 493 -23.15 -15.77 19.38
N CYS A 494 -21.96 -15.77 19.99
CA CYS A 494 -21.82 -15.51 21.42
C CYS A 494 -22.40 -14.14 21.80
N HIS A 495 -22.23 -13.13 20.94
CA HIS A 495 -22.87 -11.82 21.07
C HIS A 495 -24.37 -11.94 21.26
N SER A 496 -25.08 -12.63 20.36
CA SER A 496 -26.54 -12.75 20.41
C SER A 496 -27.02 -13.51 21.65
N VAL A 497 -26.23 -14.45 22.15
CA VAL A 497 -26.52 -15.18 23.40
C VAL A 497 -26.38 -14.27 24.62
N MET A 498 -25.26 -13.57 24.75
CA MET A 498 -24.98 -12.73 25.93
C MET A 498 -25.84 -11.47 26.01
N THR A 499 -26.35 -11.01 24.87
CA THR A 499 -27.23 -9.84 24.77
C THR A 499 -28.72 -10.18 24.78
N GLY A 500 -29.08 -11.47 24.95
CA GLY A 500 -30.47 -11.93 24.97
C GLY A 500 -31.21 -11.81 23.63
N LYS A 501 -30.48 -11.56 22.52
CA LYS A 501 -31.05 -11.44 21.17
C LYS A 501 -31.31 -12.80 20.52
N TRP A 502 -30.69 -13.87 21.02
CA TRP A 502 -30.94 -15.23 20.54
C TRP A 502 -32.06 -15.90 21.33
N THR A 503 -33.00 -16.51 20.62
CA THR A 503 -34.07 -17.32 21.20
C THR A 503 -33.82 -18.81 20.92
N PRO A 504 -33.79 -19.68 21.95
CA PRO A 504 -33.61 -21.12 21.76
C PRO A 504 -34.70 -21.74 20.89
N THR A 505 -34.32 -22.64 19.99
CA THR A 505 -35.28 -23.50 19.29
C THR A 505 -35.75 -24.64 20.20
N SER A 506 -36.80 -25.37 19.81
CA SER A 506 -37.23 -26.58 20.54
C SER A 506 -36.09 -27.59 20.70
N THR A 507 -35.28 -27.78 19.66
CA THR A 507 -34.10 -28.66 19.69
C THR A 507 -33.03 -28.16 20.68
N ASP A 508 -32.88 -26.86 20.86
CA ASP A 508 -31.96 -26.30 21.85
C ASP A 508 -32.45 -26.51 23.26
N VAL A 509 -33.75 -26.29 23.52
CA VAL A 509 -34.37 -26.53 24.82
C VAL A 509 -34.24 -28.01 25.23
N GLU A 510 -34.55 -28.94 24.32
CA GLU A 510 -34.38 -30.39 24.55
C GLU A 510 -32.91 -30.79 24.81
N ALA A 511 -31.97 -30.02 24.25
CA ALA A 511 -30.55 -30.18 24.47
C ALA A 511 -30.02 -29.41 25.69
N SER A 512 -30.90 -28.80 26.48
CA SER A 512 -30.57 -27.91 27.61
C SER A 512 -29.70 -26.70 27.23
N ARG A 513 -29.64 -26.33 25.95
CA ARG A 513 -28.92 -25.16 25.44
C ARG A 513 -29.77 -23.90 25.66
N LEU A 514 -29.58 -23.28 26.82
CA LEU A 514 -30.30 -22.07 27.23
C LEU A 514 -29.40 -20.83 27.15
N PRO A 515 -29.95 -19.61 27.00
CA PRO A 515 -29.16 -18.39 26.93
C PRO A 515 -28.37 -18.16 28.22
N GLY A 516 -27.07 -17.87 28.10
CA GLY A 516 -26.16 -17.64 29.20
C GLY A 516 -24.70 -17.96 28.85
N PHE A 517 -23.78 -17.67 29.76
CA PHE A 517 -22.34 -17.89 29.56
C PHE A 517 -21.99 -19.36 29.28
N GLY A 518 -22.75 -20.31 29.83
CA GLY A 518 -22.54 -21.72 29.54
C GLY A 518 -22.65 -22.04 28.05
N LEU A 519 -23.61 -21.43 27.35
CA LEU A 519 -23.77 -21.67 25.92
C LEU A 519 -22.61 -21.09 25.09
N THR A 520 -21.96 -20.00 25.54
CA THR A 520 -20.76 -19.48 24.85
C THR A 520 -19.56 -20.43 24.97
N ILE A 521 -19.43 -21.15 26.08
CA ILE A 521 -18.46 -22.25 26.22
C ILE A 521 -18.73 -23.34 25.17
N ASN A 522 -19.98 -23.76 25.02
CA ASN A 522 -20.39 -24.78 24.06
C ASN A 522 -20.12 -24.35 22.60
N ILE A 523 -20.36 -23.07 22.28
CA ILE A 523 -20.10 -22.50 20.96
C ILE A 523 -18.60 -22.51 20.64
N ILE A 524 -17.77 -22.02 21.56
CA ILE A 524 -16.31 -21.85 21.39
C ILE A 524 -15.60 -23.20 21.39
N ASN A 525 -15.81 -24.02 22.41
CA ASN A 525 -15.18 -25.33 22.51
C ASN A 525 -16.13 -26.36 23.14
N ARG A 526 -16.88 -27.04 22.27
CA ARG A 526 -17.89 -28.04 22.66
C ARG A 526 -17.37 -29.16 23.57
N ILE A 527 -16.06 -29.46 23.52
CA ILE A 527 -15.42 -30.50 24.33
C ILE A 527 -15.43 -30.11 25.82
N ASP A 528 -15.32 -28.82 26.13
CA ASP A 528 -15.29 -28.34 27.53
C ASP A 528 -16.59 -28.64 28.29
N CYS A 529 -17.72 -28.74 27.58
CA CYS A 529 -18.99 -29.08 28.21
C CYS A 529 -19.07 -30.56 28.62
N VAL A 530 -18.23 -31.41 28.02
CA VAL A 530 -18.00 -32.80 28.46
C VAL A 530 -16.91 -32.85 29.53
N GLU A 531 -15.84 -32.08 29.36
CA GLU A 531 -14.70 -31.97 30.29
C GLU A 531 -14.95 -30.95 31.41
N ARG A 532 -15.60 -31.43 32.47
CA ARG A 532 -16.12 -30.61 33.59
C ARG A 532 -15.13 -29.61 34.19
N ASP A 533 -13.86 -29.98 34.31
CA ASP A 533 -12.84 -29.12 34.92
C ASP A 533 -12.51 -27.89 34.05
N SER A 534 -12.47 -28.07 32.73
CA SER A 534 -12.21 -26.98 31.77
C SER A 534 -13.36 -25.97 31.75
N ALA A 535 -14.61 -26.45 31.65
CA ALA A 535 -15.79 -25.59 31.75
C ALA A 535 -15.84 -24.86 33.11
N HIS A 536 -15.55 -25.56 34.22
CA HIS A 536 -15.51 -24.93 35.54
C HIS A 536 -14.47 -23.80 35.61
N ALA A 537 -13.28 -24.00 35.03
CA ALA A 537 -12.25 -22.96 34.97
C ALA A 537 -12.69 -21.70 34.20
N ARG A 538 -13.47 -21.86 33.12
CA ARG A 538 -14.07 -20.71 32.39
C ARG A 538 -15.11 -19.99 33.23
N VAL A 539 -15.96 -20.73 33.94
CA VAL A 539 -16.99 -20.17 34.82
C VAL A 539 -16.38 -19.33 35.94
N GLU A 540 -15.31 -19.82 36.58
CA GLU A 540 -14.63 -19.07 37.64
C GLU A 540 -13.96 -17.80 37.11
N LYS A 541 -13.39 -17.84 35.89
CA LYS A 541 -12.89 -16.64 35.20
C LYS A 541 -14.03 -15.66 34.93
N TYR A 542 -15.17 -16.12 34.42
CA TYR A 542 -16.31 -15.26 34.14
C TYR A 542 -16.85 -14.57 35.39
N LYS A 543 -17.00 -15.30 36.50
CA LYS A 543 -17.37 -14.72 37.80
C LYS A 543 -16.37 -13.66 38.25
N PHE A 544 -15.07 -13.93 38.13
CA PHE A 544 -14.02 -12.97 38.44
C PHE A 544 -14.16 -11.68 37.61
N PHE A 545 -14.37 -11.78 36.29
CA PHE A 545 -14.54 -10.58 35.45
C PHE A 545 -15.86 -9.84 35.75
N CYS A 546 -16.95 -10.54 36.03
CA CYS A 546 -18.22 -9.95 36.44
C CYS A 546 -18.08 -9.15 37.76
N GLU A 547 -17.38 -9.72 38.75
CA GLU A 547 -17.10 -9.05 40.02
C GLU A 547 -16.31 -7.75 39.78
N ARG A 548 -15.27 -7.80 38.93
CA ARG A 548 -14.43 -6.63 38.61
C ARG A 548 -15.14 -5.56 37.80
N LEU A 549 -16.21 -5.92 37.09
CA LEU A 549 -17.07 -4.99 36.35
C LEU A 549 -18.34 -4.63 37.13
N ALA A 550 -18.48 -5.10 38.38
CA ALA A 550 -19.61 -4.86 39.26
C ALA A 550 -20.96 -5.23 38.63
N VAL A 551 -21.06 -6.44 38.07
CA VAL A 551 -22.29 -6.96 37.47
C VAL A 551 -22.61 -8.38 37.95
N HIS A 552 -23.90 -8.73 38.05
CA HIS A 552 -24.31 -10.11 38.34
C HIS A 552 -24.05 -11.02 37.12
N PRO A 553 -23.48 -12.23 37.30
CA PRO A 553 -23.15 -13.14 36.19
C PRO A 553 -24.34 -13.60 35.33
N GLY A 554 -25.56 -13.54 35.87
CA GLY A 554 -26.77 -14.03 35.22
C GLY A 554 -27.01 -15.53 35.46
N GLU A 555 -27.96 -16.08 34.72
CA GLU A 555 -28.32 -17.50 34.79
C GLU A 555 -27.57 -18.33 33.73
N ASN A 556 -27.68 -19.67 33.82
CA ASN A 556 -27.12 -20.62 32.84
C ASN A 556 -25.64 -20.39 32.52
N ILE A 557 -24.84 -20.07 33.55
CA ILE A 557 -23.42 -19.75 33.36
C ILE A 557 -22.54 -20.98 33.11
N ASP A 558 -23.04 -22.19 33.38
CA ASP A 558 -22.33 -23.45 33.08
C ASP A 558 -22.99 -24.21 31.93
N CYS A 559 -22.23 -25.13 31.32
CA CYS A 559 -22.73 -26.00 30.26
C CYS A 559 -22.77 -27.49 30.61
N ARG A 560 -22.78 -27.85 31.90
CA ARG A 560 -22.64 -29.24 32.36
C ARG A 560 -23.70 -30.18 31.79
N TYR A 561 -24.91 -29.68 31.60
CA TYR A 561 -26.05 -30.46 31.12
C TYR A 561 -26.38 -30.18 29.65
N GLN A 562 -25.62 -29.32 28.98
CA GLN A 562 -25.86 -28.96 27.59
C GLN A 562 -25.32 -30.06 26.67
N LYS A 563 -26.12 -30.49 25.69
CA LYS A 563 -25.59 -31.31 24.61
C LYS A 563 -24.73 -30.43 23.67
N PRO A 564 -23.49 -30.84 23.35
CA PRO A 564 -22.64 -30.18 22.37
C PRO A 564 -23.35 -29.85 21.05
N PHE A 565 -23.08 -28.68 20.45
CA PHE A 565 -23.40 -28.47 19.04
C PHE A 565 -22.57 -29.44 18.17
N LEU A 566 -23.23 -30.14 17.25
CA LEU A 566 -22.61 -31.05 16.28
C LEU A 566 -22.04 -30.29 15.09
#